data_AF-A0A9D6UAF3-F1
#
_entry.id   AF-A0A9D6UAF3-F1
#
_cell.length_a   1.000
_cell.length_b   1.000
_cell.length_c   1.000
_cell.angle_alpha   90.00
_cell.angle_beta   90.00
_cell.angle_gamma   90.00
#
_symmetry.space_group_name_H-M   'P 1'
#
loop_
_entity.id
_entity.type
_entity.pdbx_description
1 polymer ?
#
loop_
_entity_poly.entity_id
_entity_poly.type
_entity_poly.pdbx_seq_one_letter_code
_entity_poly.pdbx_strand_id
1 'polypeptide(L)'
;MKTIKITLTSIVALAAFGLIFSLSKCKKEVQVVPVTVHDTIKGKSISGSCTYPDYTGAMVAAKGAVISLYLGSSVSGSPVATTTSDASGNYTLPYLLPNTYYLYAVYNTANANYKPINGIEFKTDATDPTYAVTMGSSNLSKNLVLAVEAPSGTRILTITVADTAGSMGTKKYVPFESHSKCEWWAEYSGAGYDGGINGTTLQGGFSTNGNNANGYGWGLTTFYFDEANPANTVIKGYAQLSHINTFESVRDTLYSGCVPKTLQVDTSGSTRATCLPVPKTDTAWYYAPAGSVVKYGKGYLAHGYMTAFYKSAAGEIEPPRVTACTIDSANAWNGKGPGYQGPYGQKITKQIDMYFEFQGVNTAWNATHTTYNKYAVFEGQFDFNRSDYYVKTTSIGNTIHVTPHVQLKGANNFNF
;
A
#
# COMPACT_ATOMS: atom_id res chain seq x y z
N MET A 1 -27.57 -4.20 92.19
CA MET A 1 -27.15 -4.89 90.95
C MET A 1 -28.17 -4.57 89.86
N LYS A 2 -27.78 -3.82 88.82
CA LYS A 2 -28.66 -3.52 87.69
C LYS A 2 -28.44 -4.59 86.61
N THR A 3 -29.44 -5.42 86.39
CA THR A 3 -29.43 -6.50 85.40
C THR A 3 -29.54 -5.91 84.00
N ILE A 4 -28.46 -5.98 83.21
CA ILE A 4 -28.47 -5.61 81.80
C ILE A 4 -29.19 -6.71 81.03
N LYS A 5 -30.37 -6.41 80.50
CA LYS A 5 -31.12 -7.29 79.60
C LYS A 5 -30.59 -7.11 78.18
N ILE A 6 -29.85 -8.09 77.67
CA ILE A 6 -29.43 -8.16 76.27
C ILE A 6 -30.58 -8.75 75.46
N THR A 7 -31.15 -7.97 74.53
CA THR A 7 -32.23 -8.42 73.63
C THR A 7 -31.68 -9.25 72.47
N LEU A 8 -32.48 -10.22 72.00
CA LEU A 8 -32.12 -11.23 71.00
C LEU A 8 -31.58 -10.62 69.67
N THR A 9 -31.99 -9.40 69.34
CA THR A 9 -31.52 -8.64 68.17
C THR A 9 -30.02 -8.32 68.22
N SER A 10 -29.46 -8.17 69.43
CA SER A 10 -28.03 -7.89 69.65
C SER A 10 -27.14 -9.13 69.44
N ILE A 11 -27.69 -10.33 69.58
CA ILE A 11 -26.97 -11.60 69.35
C ILE A 11 -26.84 -11.88 67.84
N VAL A 12 -27.86 -11.54 67.06
CA VAL A 12 -27.85 -11.71 65.59
C VAL A 12 -26.84 -10.76 64.93
N ALA A 13 -26.70 -9.53 65.43
CA ALA A 13 -25.69 -8.58 64.93
C ALA A 13 -24.24 -9.03 65.24
N LEU A 14 -23.99 -9.64 66.41
CA LEU A 14 -22.67 -10.18 66.76
C LEU A 14 -22.32 -11.42 65.91
N ALA A 15 -23.30 -12.29 65.66
CA ALA A 15 -23.11 -13.49 64.83
C ALA A 15 -22.87 -13.14 63.35
N ALA A 16 -23.56 -12.13 62.81
CA ALA A 16 -23.36 -11.66 61.44
C ALA A 16 -21.97 -11.03 61.24
N PHE A 17 -21.47 -10.23 62.20
CA PHE A 17 -20.11 -9.67 62.13
C PHE A 17 -19.01 -10.74 62.30
N GLY A 18 -19.22 -11.75 63.15
CA GLY A 18 -18.29 -12.87 63.32
C GLY A 18 -18.17 -13.78 62.09
N LEU A 19 -19.27 -13.99 61.36
CA LEU A 19 -19.26 -14.79 60.12
C LEU A 19 -18.57 -14.04 58.96
N ILE A 20 -18.73 -12.72 58.87
CA ILE A 20 -18.10 -11.89 57.82
C ILE A 20 -16.58 -11.75 58.04
N PHE A 21 -16.11 -11.73 59.30
CA PHE A 21 -14.67 -11.65 59.61
C PHE A 21 -13.92 -13.00 59.52
N SER A 22 -14.62 -14.14 59.65
CA SER A 22 -14.00 -15.46 59.54
C SER A 22 -13.80 -15.93 58.09
N LEU A 23 -14.57 -15.39 57.14
CA LEU A 23 -14.41 -15.69 55.70
C LEU A 23 -13.44 -14.77 54.96
N SER A 24 -13.03 -13.64 55.58
CA SER A 24 -12.09 -12.66 54.98
C SER A 24 -10.61 -13.04 55.16
N LYS A 25 -10.31 -14.18 55.78
CA LYS A 25 -8.94 -14.72 55.90
C LYS A 25 -8.72 -16.11 55.28
N CYS A 26 -9.61 -16.57 54.42
CA CYS A 26 -9.28 -17.69 53.52
C CYS A 26 -8.26 -17.21 52.49
N LYS A 27 -6.97 -17.33 52.81
CA LYS A 27 -5.94 -17.33 51.77
C LYS A 27 -6.22 -18.54 50.90
N LYS A 28 -6.47 -18.34 49.61
CA LYS A 28 -6.41 -19.41 48.62
C LYS A 28 -4.99 -20.00 48.73
N GLU A 29 -4.85 -21.15 49.38
CA GLU A 29 -3.62 -21.92 49.30
C GLU A 29 -3.53 -22.39 47.86
N VAL A 30 -2.83 -21.61 47.05
CA VAL A 30 -2.33 -22.10 45.77
C VAL A 30 -1.19 -23.04 46.15
N GLN A 31 -1.52 -24.32 46.32
CA GLN A 31 -0.51 -25.36 46.34
C GLN A 31 0.09 -25.39 44.94
N VAL A 32 1.17 -24.63 44.74
CA VAL A 32 2.02 -24.79 43.57
C VAL A 32 2.71 -26.13 43.78
N VAL A 33 2.13 -27.19 43.21
CA VAL A 33 2.85 -28.44 43.00
C VAL A 33 3.79 -28.14 41.83
N PRO A 34 5.11 -28.02 42.03
CA PRO A 34 6.02 -28.05 40.90
C PRO A 34 5.94 -29.47 40.35
N VAL A 35 5.10 -29.67 39.33
CA VAL A 35 5.28 -30.80 38.45
C VAL A 35 6.53 -30.47 37.67
N THR A 36 7.66 -31.03 38.09
CA THR A 36 8.83 -31.13 37.23
C THR A 36 8.40 -32.00 36.06
N VAL A 37 7.91 -31.38 34.99
CA VAL A 37 7.78 -32.06 33.72
C VAL A 37 9.21 -32.41 33.35
N HIS A 38 9.60 -33.66 33.60
CA HIS A 38 10.78 -34.24 32.99
C HIS A 38 10.46 -34.40 31.51
N ASP A 39 10.42 -33.27 30.78
CA ASP A 39 10.56 -33.29 29.33
C ASP A 39 12.00 -33.67 29.04
N THR A 40 12.26 -34.97 29.17
CA THR A 40 13.57 -35.58 29.00
C THR A 40 13.94 -35.60 27.51
N ILE A 41 12.95 -35.33 26.64
CA ILE A 41 13.18 -35.01 25.24
C ILE A 41 13.37 -33.51 25.16
N LYS A 42 14.58 -33.04 25.44
CA LYS A 42 15.00 -31.72 24.94
C LYS A 42 15.03 -31.78 23.42
N GLY A 43 13.85 -31.65 22.80
CA GLY A 43 13.69 -31.57 21.37
C GLY A 43 14.61 -30.47 20.85
N LYS A 44 15.11 -30.65 19.64
CA LYS A 44 16.09 -29.76 19.05
C LYS A 44 15.40 -28.55 18.46
N SER A 45 16.15 -27.49 18.23
CA SER A 45 15.62 -26.31 17.57
C SER A 45 16.14 -26.20 16.16
N ILE A 46 15.30 -25.66 15.29
CA ILE A 46 15.73 -25.04 14.03
C ILE A 46 15.60 -23.54 14.24
N SER A 47 16.68 -22.80 13.98
CA SER A 47 16.76 -21.35 14.15
C SER A 47 17.43 -20.71 12.94
N GLY A 48 17.26 -19.41 12.77
CA GLY A 48 17.97 -18.71 11.70
C GLY A 48 17.45 -17.30 11.51
N SER A 49 17.92 -16.65 10.44
CA SER A 49 17.44 -15.35 10.00
C SER A 49 16.52 -15.49 8.78
N CYS A 50 15.50 -14.66 8.71
CA CYS A 50 14.60 -14.52 7.57
C CYS A 50 14.81 -13.12 6.99
N THR A 51 15.19 -13.06 5.71
CA THR A 51 15.57 -11.83 5.03
C THR A 51 14.91 -11.74 3.66
N TYR A 52 14.78 -10.53 3.14
CA TYR A 52 14.32 -10.28 1.77
C TYR A 52 15.19 -9.17 1.14
N PRO A 53 15.36 -9.15 -0.19
CA PRO A 53 16.04 -8.05 -0.85
C PRO A 53 15.16 -6.79 -0.80
N ASP A 54 15.72 -5.68 -0.32
CA ASP A 54 15.09 -4.36 -0.43
C ASP A 54 15.15 -3.83 -1.88
N TYR A 55 14.66 -2.61 -2.08
CA TYR A 55 14.63 -1.96 -3.40
C TYR A 55 16.00 -1.71 -4.03
N THR A 56 17.08 -1.80 -3.25
CA THR A 56 18.47 -1.69 -3.75
C THR A 56 19.09 -3.06 -4.03
N GLY A 57 18.37 -4.15 -3.72
CA GLY A 57 18.89 -5.51 -3.72
C GLY A 57 19.67 -5.88 -2.45
N ALA A 58 19.71 -5.00 -1.45
CA ALA A 58 20.36 -5.30 -0.17
C ALA A 58 19.46 -6.21 0.67
N MET A 59 20.03 -7.26 1.26
CA MET A 59 19.28 -8.16 2.12
C MET A 59 18.97 -7.47 3.47
N VAL A 60 17.69 -7.30 3.77
CA VAL A 60 17.21 -6.71 5.02
C VAL A 60 16.35 -7.69 5.81
N ALA A 61 16.17 -7.43 7.11
CA ALA A 61 15.39 -8.28 7.99
C ALA A 61 13.90 -8.29 7.61
N ALA A 62 13.34 -9.48 7.38
CA ALA A 62 11.91 -9.68 7.18
C ALA A 62 11.19 -9.69 8.53
N LYS A 63 11.07 -8.54 9.21
CA LYS A 63 10.49 -8.43 10.56
C LYS A 63 9.02 -8.91 10.58
N GLY A 64 8.70 -9.88 11.42
CA GLY A 64 7.33 -10.41 11.52
C GLY A 64 6.91 -11.29 10.34
N ALA A 65 7.86 -11.79 9.56
CA ALA A 65 7.60 -12.89 8.64
C ALA A 65 7.04 -14.08 9.42
N VAL A 66 6.07 -14.79 8.83
CA VAL A 66 5.51 -16.02 9.38
C VAL A 66 6.31 -17.19 8.81
N ILE A 67 6.92 -17.98 9.69
CA ILE A 67 7.68 -19.17 9.35
C ILE A 67 6.85 -20.38 9.75
N SER A 68 6.56 -21.24 8.77
CA SER A 68 5.80 -22.47 8.90
C SER A 68 6.71 -23.67 8.64
N LEU A 69 6.60 -24.69 9.49
CA LEU A 69 7.35 -25.93 9.39
C LEU A 69 6.42 -27.05 8.93
N TYR A 70 6.76 -27.73 7.84
CA TYR A 70 6.03 -28.88 7.31
C TYR A 70 6.83 -30.16 7.50
N LEU A 71 6.14 -31.32 7.61
CA LEU A 71 6.80 -32.62 7.60
C LEU A 71 7.16 -33.01 6.16
N GLY A 72 8.35 -33.57 5.95
CA GLY A 72 8.83 -33.98 4.64
C GLY A 72 9.65 -32.90 3.93
N SER A 73 9.62 -32.88 2.60
CA SER A 73 10.53 -32.09 1.76
C SER A 73 9.83 -31.01 0.91
N SER A 74 8.56 -30.68 1.21
CA SER A 74 7.81 -29.63 0.51
C SER A 74 6.68 -29.09 1.40
N VAL A 75 6.03 -28.02 0.95
CA VAL A 75 4.80 -27.52 1.57
C VAL A 75 3.64 -28.49 1.28
N SER A 76 3.30 -29.33 2.26
CA SER A 76 2.26 -30.36 2.15
C SER A 76 1.48 -30.50 3.45
N GLY A 77 0.14 -30.47 3.36
CA GLY A 77 -0.74 -30.59 4.51
C GLY A 77 -0.71 -29.37 5.44
N SER A 78 -0.93 -29.60 6.74
CA SER A 78 -0.88 -28.55 7.77
C SER A 78 0.53 -28.41 8.34
N PRO A 79 0.98 -27.19 8.68
CA PRO A 79 2.26 -27.00 9.34
C PRO A 79 2.24 -27.67 10.73
N VAL A 80 3.34 -28.31 11.09
CA VAL A 80 3.55 -28.94 12.42
C VAL A 80 4.05 -27.96 13.47
N ALA A 81 4.57 -26.81 13.05
CA ALA A 81 4.94 -25.71 13.92
C ALA A 81 4.94 -24.39 13.13
N THR A 82 4.68 -23.28 13.81
CA THR A 82 4.77 -21.94 13.25
C THR A 82 5.46 -21.00 14.23
N THR A 83 6.16 -20.00 13.71
CA THR A 83 6.76 -18.92 14.49
C THR A 83 6.78 -17.63 13.68
N THR A 84 7.17 -16.53 14.31
CA THR A 84 7.39 -15.25 13.61
C THR A 84 8.83 -14.80 13.81
N SER A 85 9.38 -14.13 12.80
CA SER A 85 10.69 -13.50 12.94
C SER A 85 10.62 -12.22 13.79
N ASP A 86 11.65 -11.97 14.57
CA ASP A 86 11.78 -10.80 15.43
C ASP A 86 12.15 -9.52 14.64
N ALA A 87 12.43 -8.43 15.36
CA ALA A 87 12.82 -7.15 14.76
C ALA A 87 14.12 -7.19 13.94
N SER A 88 14.97 -8.18 14.20
CA SER A 88 16.22 -8.43 13.45
C SER A 88 16.06 -9.52 12.40
N GLY A 89 14.83 -10.04 12.19
CA GLY A 89 14.55 -11.11 11.25
C GLY A 89 14.87 -12.50 11.80
N ASN A 90 15.26 -12.65 13.07
CA ASN A 90 15.60 -13.96 13.62
C ASN A 90 14.36 -14.75 14.02
N TYR A 91 14.39 -16.07 13.84
CA TYR A 91 13.32 -16.95 14.24
C TYR A 91 13.85 -18.21 14.94
N THR A 92 12.99 -18.88 15.70
CA THR A 92 13.29 -20.17 16.34
C THR A 92 12.04 -21.04 16.43
N LEU A 93 12.18 -22.29 16.03
CA LEU A 93 11.20 -23.38 16.17
C LEU A 93 11.78 -24.40 17.16
N PRO A 94 11.38 -24.38 18.43
CA PRO A 94 11.94 -25.26 19.46
C PRO A 94 11.21 -26.62 19.53
N TYR A 95 11.79 -27.56 20.29
CA TYR A 95 11.18 -28.83 20.68
C TYR A 95 10.85 -29.79 19.54
N LEU A 96 11.70 -29.83 18.50
CA LEU A 96 11.54 -30.72 17.35
C LEU A 96 12.19 -32.08 17.58
N LEU A 97 11.49 -33.13 17.16
CA LEU A 97 12.01 -34.50 17.14
C LEU A 97 12.86 -34.74 15.89
N PRO A 98 13.70 -35.79 15.87
CA PRO A 98 14.39 -36.18 14.64
C PRO A 98 13.39 -36.53 13.53
N ASN A 99 13.45 -35.80 12.41
CA ASN A 99 12.66 -36.04 11.21
C ASN A 99 13.19 -35.20 10.03
N THR A 100 12.62 -35.39 8.84
CA THR A 100 12.79 -34.45 7.73
C THR A 100 11.67 -33.42 7.78
N TYR A 101 12.05 -32.15 7.71
CA TYR A 101 11.15 -31.02 7.73
C TYR A 101 11.41 -30.09 6.54
N TYR A 102 10.40 -29.30 6.20
CA TYR A 102 10.50 -28.23 5.22
C TYR A 102 10.14 -26.90 5.86
N LEU A 103 10.99 -25.88 5.70
CA LEU A 103 10.71 -24.52 6.15
C LEU A 103 10.08 -23.73 5.02
N TYR A 104 8.98 -23.05 5.32
CA TYR A 104 8.33 -22.13 4.39
C TYR A 104 8.04 -20.82 5.11
N ALA A 105 8.45 -19.70 4.52
CA ALA A 105 8.23 -18.40 5.11
C ALA A 105 7.47 -17.47 4.19
N VAL A 106 6.61 -16.64 4.78
CA VAL A 106 5.83 -15.61 4.09
C VAL A 106 5.97 -14.29 4.83
N TYR A 107 6.13 -13.20 4.09
CA TYR A 107 6.24 -11.85 4.64
C TYR A 107 5.46 -10.86 3.78
N ASN A 108 4.93 -9.83 4.43
CA ASN A 108 4.36 -8.67 3.77
C ASN A 108 5.06 -7.40 4.31
N THR A 109 5.60 -6.56 3.43
CA THR A 109 6.33 -5.33 3.82
C THR A 109 5.51 -4.35 4.66
N ALA A 110 4.19 -4.39 4.56
CA ALA A 110 3.29 -3.56 5.36
C ALA A 110 2.86 -4.22 6.69
N ASN A 111 3.46 -5.36 7.08
CA ASN A 111 3.11 -6.08 8.31
C ASN A 111 3.61 -5.33 9.57
N ALA A 112 3.01 -4.17 9.84
CA ALA A 112 3.33 -3.34 10.99
C ALA A 112 2.63 -3.81 12.28
N ASN A 113 1.43 -4.41 12.21
CA ASN A 113 0.61 -4.76 13.39
C ASN A 113 -0.56 -5.76 13.13
N TYR A 114 -0.41 -6.83 12.33
CA TYR A 114 -1.41 -7.91 12.21
C TYR A 114 -2.86 -7.49 11.80
N LYS A 115 -3.04 -6.56 10.86
CA LYS A 115 -4.32 -6.31 10.17
C LYS A 115 -4.09 -6.28 8.65
N PRO A 116 -5.08 -6.65 7.80
CA PRO A 116 -4.97 -6.41 6.36
C PRO A 116 -5.21 -4.91 6.10
N ILE A 117 -4.60 -4.27 5.10
CA ILE A 117 -4.62 -4.63 3.68
C ILE A 117 -3.34 -4.10 3.00
N ASN A 118 -2.83 -4.86 2.02
CA ASN A 118 -1.85 -4.49 0.99
C ASN A 118 -0.39 -4.28 1.40
N GLY A 119 0.48 -4.68 0.49
CA GLY A 119 1.94 -4.70 0.60
C GLY A 119 2.50 -5.93 -0.10
N ILE A 120 3.81 -6.03 -0.21
CA ILE A 120 4.45 -6.96 -1.15
C ILE A 120 4.59 -8.33 -0.47
N GLU A 121 3.97 -9.36 -1.06
CA GLU A 121 4.15 -10.74 -0.58
C GLU A 121 5.51 -11.28 -1.03
N PHE A 122 6.36 -11.59 -0.06
CA PHE A 122 7.57 -12.36 -0.27
C PHE A 122 7.38 -13.75 0.32
N LYS A 123 7.89 -14.76 -0.37
CA LYS A 123 7.91 -16.12 0.13
C LYS A 123 9.13 -16.89 -0.33
N THR A 124 9.45 -17.93 0.40
CA THR A 124 10.32 -19.00 -0.09
C THR A 124 9.56 -19.82 -1.13
N ASP A 125 10.25 -20.43 -2.10
CA ASP A 125 9.63 -21.42 -2.99
C ASP A 125 9.02 -22.57 -2.15
N ALA A 126 7.89 -23.12 -2.57
CA ALA A 126 7.21 -24.22 -1.87
C ALA A 126 7.85 -25.60 -2.13
N THR A 127 8.78 -25.67 -3.08
CA THR A 127 9.39 -26.87 -3.63
C THR A 127 10.91 -26.82 -3.75
N ASP A 128 11.56 -25.69 -3.44
CA ASP A 128 13.02 -25.57 -3.50
C ASP A 128 13.66 -26.46 -2.41
N PRO A 129 14.45 -27.49 -2.80
CA PRO A 129 15.03 -28.45 -1.87
C PRO A 129 16.01 -27.80 -0.89
N THR A 130 16.48 -26.57 -1.15
CA THR A 130 17.34 -25.85 -0.22
C THR A 130 16.65 -25.56 1.11
N TYR A 131 15.31 -25.49 1.18
CA TYR A 131 14.60 -25.24 2.44
C TYR A 131 14.21 -26.51 3.21
N ALA A 132 14.53 -27.70 2.67
CA ALA A 132 14.43 -28.95 3.41
C ALA A 132 15.55 -29.08 4.45
N VAL A 133 15.22 -29.65 5.60
CA VAL A 133 16.13 -29.82 6.74
C VAL A 133 15.92 -31.22 7.34
N THR A 134 16.99 -32.00 7.46
CA THR A 134 16.97 -33.26 8.19
C THR A 134 17.42 -33.01 9.63
N MET A 135 16.49 -33.12 10.57
CA MET A 135 16.76 -32.99 11.98
C MET A 135 17.26 -34.32 12.58
N GLY A 136 18.50 -34.34 13.08
CA GLY A 136 19.07 -35.38 13.94
C GLY A 136 19.09 -35.00 15.42
N SER A 137 20.25 -35.08 16.08
CA SER A 137 20.40 -34.94 17.54
C SER A 137 21.01 -33.62 18.02
N SER A 138 21.29 -32.66 17.12
CA SER A 138 21.84 -31.32 17.43
C SER A 138 20.82 -30.21 17.16
N ASN A 139 21.08 -28.96 17.54
CA ASN A 139 20.28 -27.84 17.02
C ASN A 139 20.77 -27.49 15.60
N LEU A 140 19.88 -26.97 14.76
CA LEU A 140 20.22 -26.55 13.40
C LEU A 140 20.02 -25.05 13.22
N SER A 141 20.88 -24.49 12.37
CA SER A 141 20.72 -23.14 11.85
C SER A 141 20.38 -23.21 10.37
N LYS A 142 19.30 -22.53 9.98
CA LYS A 142 18.85 -22.43 8.59
C LYS A 142 18.36 -21.01 8.32
N ASN A 143 19.04 -20.29 7.44
CA ASN A 143 18.57 -18.98 7.00
C ASN A 143 17.54 -19.15 5.89
N LEU A 144 16.56 -18.26 5.89
CA LEU A 144 15.53 -18.14 4.87
C LEU A 144 15.74 -16.83 4.12
N VAL A 145 15.84 -16.96 2.80
CA VAL A 145 15.85 -15.84 1.88
C VAL A 145 14.51 -15.87 1.18
N LEU A 146 13.68 -14.87 1.45
CA LEU A 146 12.45 -14.65 0.72
C LEU A 146 12.83 -13.94 -0.58
N ALA A 147 12.42 -14.51 -1.70
CA ALA A 147 12.80 -14.03 -3.00
C ALA A 147 11.58 -13.66 -3.85
N VAL A 148 11.87 -12.99 -4.96
CA VAL A 148 10.93 -12.75 -6.06
C VAL A 148 10.36 -14.06 -6.57
N GLU A 149 9.07 -14.09 -6.93
CA GLU A 149 8.53 -15.21 -7.68
C GLU A 149 9.07 -15.16 -9.11
N ALA A 150 9.40 -16.33 -9.67
CA ALA A 150 9.68 -16.43 -11.09
C ALA A 150 8.46 -15.91 -11.90
N PRO A 151 8.67 -15.04 -12.89
CA PRO A 151 7.61 -14.63 -13.80
C PRO A 151 7.08 -15.85 -14.56
N SER A 152 5.76 -16.06 -14.52
CA SER A 152 5.11 -17.25 -15.08
C SER A 152 4.27 -16.97 -16.33
N GLY A 153 4.12 -15.69 -16.69
CA GLY A 153 3.35 -15.31 -17.86
C GLY A 153 4.21 -14.86 -19.03
N THR A 154 3.56 -14.59 -20.16
CA THR A 154 4.22 -14.38 -21.47
C THR A 154 3.73 -13.13 -22.18
N ARG A 155 2.80 -12.37 -21.57
CA ARG A 155 2.20 -11.21 -22.22
C ARG A 155 3.15 -10.04 -22.24
N ILE A 156 3.17 -9.37 -23.38
CA ILE A 156 3.86 -8.09 -23.55
C ILE A 156 2.85 -7.09 -24.10
N LEU A 157 2.42 -6.14 -23.27
CA LEU A 157 1.36 -5.17 -23.58
C LEU A 157 1.91 -3.75 -23.65
N THR A 158 1.30 -2.91 -24.50
CA THR A 158 1.63 -1.49 -24.55
C THR A 158 0.45 -0.59 -24.92
N ILE A 159 0.44 0.64 -24.40
CA ILE A 159 -0.48 1.70 -24.84
C ILE A 159 0.10 2.58 -25.96
N THR A 160 1.35 2.34 -26.38
CA THR A 160 2.04 3.16 -27.38
C THR A 160 2.08 2.44 -28.72
N VAL A 161 1.28 2.89 -29.71
CA VAL A 161 1.19 2.25 -31.04
C VAL A 161 2.56 2.11 -31.72
N ALA A 162 3.39 3.15 -31.60
CA ALA A 162 4.70 3.21 -32.25
C ALA A 162 5.71 2.16 -31.73
N ASP A 163 5.49 1.59 -30.54
CA ASP A 163 6.44 0.70 -29.87
C ASP A 163 6.09 -0.79 -29.95
N THR A 164 5.15 -1.14 -30.81
CA THR A 164 4.70 -2.51 -31.06
C THR A 164 5.80 -3.43 -31.60
N ALA A 165 6.88 -2.89 -32.17
CA ALA A 165 8.01 -3.64 -32.73
C ALA A 165 9.40 -3.23 -32.18
N GLY A 166 9.45 -2.55 -31.02
CA GLY A 166 10.72 -2.09 -30.42
C GLY A 166 11.68 -3.21 -29.98
N SER A 167 12.82 -2.85 -29.40
CA SER A 167 13.98 -3.71 -29.02
C SER A 167 13.70 -4.94 -28.13
N MET A 168 12.47 -5.08 -27.63
CA MET A 168 12.04 -6.14 -26.71
C MET A 168 11.13 -7.18 -27.40
N GLY A 169 11.02 -7.11 -28.73
CA GLY A 169 10.15 -7.98 -29.53
C GLY A 169 8.75 -7.41 -29.78
N THR A 170 7.86 -8.30 -30.26
CA THR A 170 6.48 -7.95 -30.63
C THR A 170 5.63 -7.68 -29.39
N LYS A 171 5.14 -6.45 -29.24
CA LYS A 171 4.24 -6.04 -28.16
C LYS A 171 2.83 -5.91 -28.69
N LYS A 172 1.84 -6.27 -27.88
CA LYS A 172 0.42 -6.07 -28.20
C LYS A 172 0.02 -4.65 -27.84
N TYR A 173 -0.37 -3.86 -28.83
CA TYR A 173 -1.00 -2.57 -28.57
C TYR A 173 -2.40 -2.77 -28.00
N VAL A 174 -2.65 -2.19 -26.83
CA VAL A 174 -3.92 -2.23 -26.10
C VAL A 174 -4.16 -0.83 -25.53
N PRO A 175 -4.99 0.02 -26.15
CA PRO A 175 -5.20 1.40 -25.70
C PRO A 175 -5.75 1.49 -24.27
N PHE A 176 -5.37 2.58 -23.62
CA PHE A 176 -5.91 3.00 -22.33
C PHE A 176 -7.41 3.29 -22.44
N GLU A 177 -8.20 2.77 -21.50
CA GLU A 177 -9.66 2.79 -21.55
C GLU A 177 -10.26 3.68 -20.45
N SER A 178 -11.42 4.29 -20.74
CA SER A 178 -12.08 5.29 -19.90
C SER A 178 -12.59 4.82 -18.53
N HIS A 179 -12.77 3.51 -18.31
CA HIS A 179 -13.11 2.93 -17.00
C HIS A 179 -11.90 2.75 -16.10
N SER A 180 -10.70 3.11 -16.56
CA SER A 180 -9.57 3.31 -15.66
C SER A 180 -9.94 4.37 -14.61
N LYS A 181 -9.34 4.35 -13.42
CA LYS A 181 -9.48 5.43 -12.42
C LYS A 181 -8.23 5.57 -11.57
N CYS A 182 -8.00 6.76 -11.02
CA CYS A 182 -6.97 6.98 -10.01
C CYS A 182 -7.64 7.57 -8.78
N GLU A 183 -7.81 6.73 -7.77
CA GLU A 183 -8.47 7.07 -6.51
C GLU A 183 -7.42 7.32 -5.43
N TRP A 184 -7.79 8.12 -4.44
CA TRP A 184 -6.94 8.38 -3.29
C TRP A 184 -7.77 8.54 -2.03
N TRP A 185 -7.14 8.30 -0.89
CA TRP A 185 -7.70 8.61 0.41
C TRP A 185 -6.62 8.98 1.42
N ALA A 186 -7.02 9.74 2.44
CA ALA A 186 -6.19 10.07 3.58
C ALA A 186 -7.06 10.18 4.83
N GLU A 187 -6.49 9.90 6.00
CA GLU A 187 -7.16 10.20 7.26
C GLU A 187 -7.37 11.71 7.40
N TYR A 188 -8.52 12.14 7.86
CA TYR A 188 -8.80 13.53 8.19
C TYR A 188 -8.32 13.81 9.62
N SER A 189 -7.26 14.61 9.73
CA SER A 189 -6.74 15.10 11.00
C SER A 189 -7.39 16.46 11.31
N GLY A 190 -8.62 16.42 11.80
CA GLY A 190 -9.43 17.57 12.21
C GLY A 190 -8.93 18.36 13.42
N ALA A 191 -7.64 18.75 13.45
CA ALA A 191 -7.13 19.74 14.39
C ALA A 191 -7.30 21.20 13.88
N GLY A 192 -8.25 21.43 12.97
CA GLY A 192 -8.51 22.73 12.35
C GLY A 192 -9.78 23.42 12.88
N TYR A 193 -9.90 24.73 12.59
CA TYR A 193 -10.90 25.68 13.10
C TYR A 193 -12.38 25.27 12.90
N ASP A 194 -12.68 24.34 11.98
CA ASP A 194 -14.04 23.93 11.58
C ASP A 194 -14.61 22.70 12.34
N GLY A 195 -13.89 22.12 13.31
CA GLY A 195 -14.45 21.09 14.19
C GLY A 195 -14.76 19.74 13.54
N GLY A 196 -14.02 19.35 12.48
CA GLY A 196 -14.20 18.03 11.85
C GLY A 196 -13.77 16.87 12.75
N ILE A 197 -14.38 15.70 12.56
CA ILE A 197 -14.16 14.51 13.39
C ILE A 197 -12.81 13.86 13.01
N ASN A 198 -11.88 13.82 13.96
CA ASN A 198 -10.62 13.08 13.83
C ASN A 198 -10.89 11.59 13.57
N GLY A 199 -10.11 10.99 12.66
CA GLY A 199 -10.23 9.57 12.32
C GLY A 199 -11.30 9.26 11.26
N THR A 200 -11.86 10.28 10.60
CA THR A 200 -12.67 10.09 9.38
C THR A 200 -11.77 10.04 8.15
N THR A 201 -12.29 9.52 7.03
CA THR A 201 -11.53 9.43 5.77
C THR A 201 -11.96 10.55 4.82
N LEU A 202 -10.99 11.30 4.29
CA LEU A 202 -11.18 12.10 3.10
C LEU A 202 -10.75 11.29 1.89
N GLN A 203 -11.60 11.24 0.87
CA GLN A 203 -11.36 10.47 -0.35
C GLN A 203 -11.65 11.31 -1.57
N GLY A 204 -11.08 10.89 -2.69
CA GLY A 204 -11.36 11.47 -3.98
C GLY A 204 -10.72 10.67 -5.10
N GLY A 205 -10.77 11.26 -6.28
CA GLY A 205 -10.08 10.72 -7.43
C GLY A 205 -9.86 11.78 -8.49
N PHE A 206 -9.29 11.33 -9.60
CA PHE A 206 -9.11 12.14 -10.80
C PHE A 206 -10.06 11.66 -11.88
N SER A 207 -10.83 12.58 -12.46
CA SER A 207 -11.83 12.25 -13.48
C SER A 207 -11.19 11.67 -14.76
N THR A 208 -11.75 10.57 -15.27
CA THR A 208 -11.45 10.05 -16.62
C THR A 208 -12.34 10.66 -17.71
N ASN A 209 -13.54 11.14 -17.35
CA ASN A 209 -14.46 11.80 -18.29
C ASN A 209 -15.49 12.69 -17.56
N GLY A 210 -15.66 13.95 -18.02
CA GLY A 210 -16.62 14.96 -17.53
C GLY A 210 -16.18 15.71 -16.26
N ASN A 211 -16.02 17.04 -16.19
CA ASN A 211 -16.60 18.14 -16.96
C ASN A 211 -15.51 19.11 -17.50
N ASN A 212 -15.59 19.35 -18.81
CA ASN A 212 -15.04 20.46 -19.60
C ASN A 212 -13.60 20.37 -20.16
N ALA A 213 -13.55 19.80 -21.37
CA ALA A 213 -12.70 20.10 -22.53
C ALA A 213 -11.17 19.88 -22.46
N ASN A 214 -10.69 18.97 -23.32
CA ASN A 214 -9.28 18.82 -23.73
C ASN A 214 -8.25 18.82 -22.58
N GLY A 215 -8.45 17.96 -21.57
CA GLY A 215 -7.55 17.81 -20.42
C GLY A 215 -8.05 16.68 -19.53
N TYR A 216 -7.43 15.49 -19.62
CA TYR A 216 -7.80 14.34 -18.80
C TYR A 216 -7.25 14.52 -17.39
N GLY A 217 -8.08 14.28 -16.37
CA GLY A 217 -7.68 14.45 -14.97
C GLY A 217 -6.55 13.54 -14.55
N TRP A 218 -6.33 12.44 -15.26
CA TRP A 218 -5.14 11.60 -15.16
C TRP A 218 -5.01 10.73 -16.42
N GLY A 219 -3.86 10.07 -16.58
CA GLY A 219 -3.66 9.10 -17.64
C GLY A 219 -2.25 8.54 -17.68
N LEU A 220 -2.04 7.62 -18.62
CA LEU A 220 -0.73 7.04 -18.93
C LEU A 220 -0.21 7.62 -20.25
N THR A 221 1.05 8.03 -20.25
CA THR A 221 1.78 8.44 -21.46
C THR A 221 2.67 7.32 -21.98
N THR A 222 3.07 6.43 -21.09
CA THR A 222 3.86 5.24 -21.42
C THR A 222 3.44 4.13 -20.49
N PHE A 223 3.13 2.98 -21.07
CA PHE A 223 2.92 1.75 -20.34
C PHE A 223 3.43 0.62 -21.21
N TYR A 224 4.50 -0.02 -20.75
CA TYR A 224 4.97 -1.30 -21.27
C TYR A 224 4.88 -2.27 -20.12
N PHE A 225 4.16 -3.37 -20.31
CA PHE A 225 4.08 -4.44 -19.34
C PHE A 225 4.66 -5.70 -19.97
N ASP A 226 5.67 -6.29 -19.33
CA ASP A 226 6.30 -7.54 -19.75
C ASP A 226 6.18 -8.55 -18.61
N GLU A 227 5.23 -9.47 -18.79
CA GLU A 227 4.89 -10.51 -17.81
C GLU A 227 6.01 -11.55 -17.67
N ALA A 228 6.83 -11.74 -18.71
CA ALA A 228 7.94 -12.69 -18.70
C ALA A 228 9.21 -12.09 -18.10
N ASN A 229 9.45 -10.80 -18.34
CA ASN A 229 10.61 -10.08 -17.83
C ASN A 229 10.16 -8.78 -17.15
N PRO A 230 9.81 -8.78 -15.85
CA PRO A 230 9.31 -7.59 -15.16
C PRO A 230 10.22 -6.36 -15.32
N ALA A 231 11.54 -6.55 -15.35
CA ALA A 231 12.52 -5.47 -15.53
C ALA A 231 12.33 -4.68 -16.85
N ASN A 232 11.65 -5.23 -17.84
CA ASN A 232 11.32 -4.57 -19.09
C ASN A 232 10.09 -3.64 -18.97
N THR A 233 9.32 -3.73 -17.89
CA THR A 233 8.13 -2.92 -17.66
C THR A 233 8.51 -1.47 -17.41
N VAL A 234 7.73 -0.55 -18.01
CA VAL A 234 7.87 0.90 -17.83
C VAL A 234 6.50 1.49 -17.60
N ILE A 235 6.39 2.36 -16.60
CA ILE A 235 5.14 3.05 -16.27
C ILE A 235 5.44 4.54 -16.23
N LYS A 236 4.73 5.33 -17.05
CA LYS A 236 4.76 6.79 -16.98
C LYS A 236 3.34 7.33 -17.07
N GLY A 237 2.89 7.94 -15.99
CA GLY A 237 1.55 8.50 -15.89
C GLY A 237 1.56 9.87 -15.23
N TYR A 238 0.42 10.55 -15.33
CA TYR A 238 0.21 11.85 -14.72
C TYR A 238 -1.19 11.95 -14.11
N ALA A 239 -1.33 12.86 -13.15
CA ALA A 239 -2.60 13.37 -12.66
C ALA A 239 -2.59 14.91 -12.73
N GLN A 240 -3.66 15.50 -13.25
CA GLN A 240 -3.90 16.94 -13.26
C GLN A 240 -4.56 17.33 -11.93
N LEU A 241 -3.84 18.08 -11.11
CA LEU A 241 -4.28 18.45 -9.77
C LEU A 241 -5.51 19.37 -9.78
N SER A 242 -5.74 20.12 -10.86
CA SER A 242 -6.98 20.89 -11.07
C SER A 242 -8.23 20.06 -11.32
N HIS A 243 -8.08 18.78 -11.70
CA HIS A 243 -9.18 17.88 -12.05
C HIS A 243 -9.50 16.88 -10.93
N ILE A 244 -8.94 17.11 -9.75
CA ILE A 244 -9.27 16.37 -8.55
C ILE A 244 -10.76 16.55 -8.20
N ASN A 245 -11.36 15.49 -7.69
CA ASN A 245 -12.75 15.42 -7.29
C ASN A 245 -12.82 14.76 -5.92
N THR A 246 -13.22 15.51 -4.89
CA THR A 246 -13.48 14.98 -3.54
C THR A 246 -14.96 14.67 -3.33
N PHE A 247 -15.75 14.63 -4.40
CA PHE A 247 -17.20 14.50 -4.39
C PHE A 247 -17.92 15.68 -3.70
N GLU A 248 -17.25 16.83 -3.60
CA GLU A 248 -17.76 18.02 -2.93
C GLU A 248 -17.47 19.27 -3.78
N SER A 249 -18.44 19.68 -4.58
CA SER A 249 -18.29 20.76 -5.56
C SER A 249 -17.78 22.09 -4.99
N VAL A 250 -18.11 22.40 -3.73
CA VAL A 250 -17.63 23.61 -3.02
C VAL A 250 -16.18 23.48 -2.57
N ARG A 251 -15.70 22.26 -2.33
CA ARG A 251 -14.30 21.99 -1.99
C ARG A 251 -13.41 21.99 -3.24
N ASP A 252 -13.95 21.44 -4.32
CA ASP A 252 -13.26 21.20 -5.60
C ASP A 252 -13.25 22.41 -6.53
N THR A 253 -14.16 23.37 -6.36
CA THR A 253 -14.25 24.57 -7.22
C THR A 253 -12.92 25.30 -7.30
N LEU A 254 -12.39 25.43 -8.52
CA LEU A 254 -11.14 26.15 -8.83
C LEU A 254 -11.11 27.55 -8.23
N TYR A 255 -12.21 28.30 -8.39
CA TYR A 255 -12.37 29.58 -7.72
C TYR A 255 -12.73 29.38 -6.25
N SER A 256 -11.85 29.82 -5.34
CA SER A 256 -12.00 29.89 -3.88
C SER A 256 -12.09 28.57 -3.10
N GLY A 257 -12.13 27.41 -3.76
CA GLY A 257 -12.21 26.09 -3.13
C GLY A 257 -10.99 25.74 -2.28
N CYS A 258 -11.19 24.83 -1.33
CA CYS A 258 -10.16 24.41 -0.39
C CYS A 258 -9.07 23.55 -1.04
N VAL A 259 -9.45 22.70 -2.01
CA VAL A 259 -8.50 21.78 -2.64
C VAL A 259 -7.51 22.51 -3.55
N PRO A 260 -7.93 23.43 -4.45
CA PRO A 260 -7.00 24.27 -5.21
C PRO A 260 -6.01 25.03 -4.33
N LYS A 261 -6.44 25.54 -3.17
CA LYS A 261 -5.56 26.19 -2.17
C LYS A 261 -4.56 25.23 -1.57
N THR A 262 -5.00 24.01 -1.25
CA THR A 262 -4.20 22.98 -0.58
C THR A 262 -3.12 22.43 -1.50
N LEU A 263 -3.47 22.13 -2.75
CA LEU A 263 -2.55 21.60 -3.77
C LEU A 263 -1.83 22.72 -4.53
N GLN A 264 -2.18 23.98 -4.24
CA GLN A 264 -1.66 25.17 -4.89
C GLN A 264 -1.84 25.13 -6.42
N VAL A 265 -3.02 24.69 -6.87
CA VAL A 265 -3.39 24.56 -8.29
C VAL A 265 -3.27 25.91 -9.00
N ASP A 266 -2.78 25.89 -10.24
CA ASP A 266 -2.73 27.08 -11.07
C ASP A 266 -4.07 27.33 -11.77
N THR A 267 -4.52 28.57 -11.76
CA THR A 267 -5.79 28.96 -12.35
C THR A 267 -5.64 30.27 -13.12
N SER A 268 -6.37 30.40 -14.22
CA SER A 268 -6.51 31.67 -14.94
C SER A 268 -7.87 32.29 -14.64
N GLY A 269 -7.98 33.62 -14.62
CA GLY A 269 -9.23 34.33 -14.39
C GLY A 269 -9.45 34.74 -12.92
N SER A 270 -10.26 35.78 -12.71
CA SER A 270 -10.40 36.44 -11.41
C SER A 270 -11.79 36.33 -10.78
N THR A 271 -12.69 35.58 -11.40
CA THR A 271 -14.06 35.37 -10.91
C THR A 271 -14.45 33.90 -11.02
N ARG A 272 -15.47 33.48 -10.26
CA ARG A 272 -16.00 32.11 -10.34
C ARG A 272 -16.39 31.68 -11.75
N ALA A 273 -16.89 32.61 -12.58
CA ALA A 273 -17.31 32.34 -13.94
C ALA A 273 -16.16 32.31 -14.97
N THR A 274 -15.01 32.90 -14.64
CA THR A 274 -13.86 33.02 -15.55
C THR A 274 -12.67 32.18 -15.11
N CYS A 275 -12.74 31.56 -13.92
CA CYS A 275 -11.69 30.72 -13.37
C CYS A 275 -11.58 29.41 -14.15
N LEU A 276 -10.47 29.23 -14.87
CA LEU A 276 -10.17 28.04 -15.67
C LEU A 276 -8.89 27.37 -15.17
N PRO A 277 -8.80 26.03 -15.23
CA PRO A 277 -7.58 25.34 -14.87
C PRO A 277 -6.47 25.69 -15.87
N VAL A 278 -5.21 25.57 -15.44
CA VAL A 278 -4.05 25.64 -16.33
C VAL A 278 -3.35 24.27 -16.29
N PRO A 279 -3.89 23.25 -17.00
CA PRO A 279 -3.60 21.82 -16.79
C PRO A 279 -2.16 21.37 -17.06
N LYS A 280 -1.31 22.32 -17.48
CA LYS A 280 0.09 22.14 -17.88
C LYS A 280 1.05 22.88 -16.93
N THR A 281 0.62 23.14 -15.70
CA THR A 281 1.48 23.71 -14.65
C THR A 281 1.21 23.10 -13.28
N ASP A 282 0.27 22.16 -13.23
CA ASP A 282 -0.36 21.60 -12.04
C ASP A 282 -0.50 20.08 -12.20
N THR A 283 0.51 19.44 -12.79
CA THR A 283 0.58 17.99 -12.97
C THR A 283 1.47 17.32 -11.92
N ALA A 284 1.02 16.19 -11.40
CA ALA A 284 1.83 15.23 -10.67
C ALA A 284 2.15 14.05 -11.60
N TRP A 285 3.42 13.64 -11.66
CA TRP A 285 3.89 12.57 -12.52
C TRP A 285 4.40 11.40 -11.72
N TYR A 286 4.12 10.20 -12.18
CA TYR A 286 4.75 8.98 -11.71
C TYR A 286 5.56 8.36 -12.85
N TYR A 287 6.79 7.96 -12.55
CA TYR A 287 7.66 7.31 -13.52
C TYR A 287 8.44 6.14 -12.90
N ALA A 288 8.19 4.93 -13.40
CA ALA A 288 9.01 3.75 -13.18
C ALA A 288 9.76 3.41 -14.48
N PRO A 289 11.09 3.61 -14.53
CA PRO A 289 11.90 3.28 -15.70
C PRO A 289 12.07 1.77 -15.90
N ALA A 290 12.55 1.38 -17.08
CA ALA A 290 13.03 0.02 -17.29
C ALA A 290 14.16 -0.30 -16.30
N GLY A 291 14.19 -1.53 -15.82
CA GLY A 291 15.08 -2.03 -14.78
C GLY A 291 14.55 -1.80 -13.36
N SER A 292 13.45 -1.06 -13.17
CA SER A 292 12.93 -0.70 -11.85
C SER A 292 11.70 -1.49 -11.41
N VAL A 293 11.19 -2.39 -12.25
CA VAL A 293 10.04 -3.23 -11.93
C VAL A 293 10.46 -4.66 -11.68
N VAL A 294 10.00 -5.21 -10.55
CA VAL A 294 10.34 -6.55 -10.08
C VAL A 294 9.06 -7.30 -9.74
N LYS A 295 9.00 -8.60 -10.03
CA LYS A 295 7.84 -9.44 -9.67
C LYS A 295 7.92 -9.89 -8.22
N TYR A 296 6.82 -9.76 -7.49
CA TYR A 296 6.71 -10.24 -6.11
C TYR A 296 5.32 -10.82 -5.86
N GLY A 297 5.27 -12.09 -5.45
CA GLY A 297 4.00 -12.78 -5.28
C GLY A 297 3.15 -12.71 -6.56
N LYS A 298 1.85 -12.45 -6.35
CA LYS A 298 0.88 -12.28 -7.45
C LYS A 298 1.09 -11.01 -8.27
N GLY A 299 1.77 -10.00 -7.73
CA GLY A 299 1.95 -8.71 -8.37
C GLY A 299 3.40 -8.36 -8.70
N TYR A 300 3.62 -7.07 -8.78
CA TYR A 300 4.84 -6.42 -9.22
C TYR A 300 5.08 -5.21 -8.33
N LEU A 301 6.34 -4.92 -8.04
CA LEU A 301 6.75 -3.69 -7.42
C LEU A 301 7.45 -2.82 -8.46
N ALA A 302 6.93 -1.63 -8.67
CA ALA A 302 7.55 -0.60 -9.48
C ALA A 302 8.29 0.38 -8.56
N HIS A 303 9.62 0.37 -8.64
CA HIS A 303 10.46 1.38 -8.01
C HIS A 303 10.40 2.64 -8.87
N GLY A 304 9.44 3.50 -8.54
CA GLY A 304 9.16 4.70 -9.30
C GLY A 304 9.59 5.96 -8.60
N TYR A 305 9.42 7.06 -9.32
CA TYR A 305 9.61 8.40 -8.82
C TYR A 305 8.32 9.18 -9.03
N MET A 306 7.82 9.80 -7.97
CA MET A 306 6.77 10.78 -8.09
C MET A 306 7.39 12.18 -8.14
N THR A 307 7.01 12.97 -9.13
CA THR A 307 7.41 14.36 -9.30
C THR A 307 6.17 15.24 -9.35
N ALA A 308 6.01 16.15 -8.40
CA ALA A 308 4.77 16.92 -8.28
C ALA A 308 4.96 18.29 -7.62
N PHE A 309 3.88 19.06 -7.58
CA PHE A 309 3.72 20.32 -6.81
C PHE A 309 4.74 21.41 -7.18
N TYR A 310 5.08 21.47 -8.47
CA TYR A 310 5.97 22.42 -9.10
C TYR A 310 5.24 23.70 -9.55
N LYS A 311 5.88 24.87 -9.47
CA LYS A 311 5.51 26.08 -10.24
C LYS A 311 6.71 26.59 -11.02
N SER A 312 6.56 26.79 -12.33
CA SER A 312 7.62 27.24 -13.25
C SER A 312 7.51 28.73 -13.58
N ALA A 313 8.65 29.41 -13.77
CA ALA A 313 8.75 30.68 -14.50
C ALA A 313 8.68 30.55 -16.02
N ALA A 314 8.91 29.35 -16.52
CA ALA A 314 9.20 29.09 -17.92
C ALA A 314 8.18 28.15 -18.60
N GLY A 315 7.01 27.93 -17.98
CA GLY A 315 6.06 26.90 -18.42
C GLY A 315 6.55 25.48 -18.10
N GLU A 316 5.70 24.47 -18.31
CA GLU A 316 6.09 23.06 -18.25
C GLU A 316 7.09 22.71 -19.37
N ILE A 317 8.21 22.08 -19.01
CA ILE A 317 9.28 21.69 -19.93
C ILE A 317 9.14 20.23 -20.42
N GLU A 318 8.27 19.41 -19.82
CA GLU A 318 7.98 18.07 -20.35
C GLU A 318 6.84 18.16 -21.39
N PRO A 319 7.01 17.58 -22.59
CA PRO A 319 6.01 17.69 -23.65
C PRO A 319 4.60 17.20 -23.24
N PRO A 320 3.53 17.84 -23.75
CA PRO A 320 3.54 18.91 -24.75
C PRO A 320 3.68 20.32 -24.14
N ARG A 321 4.81 20.97 -24.45
CA ARG A 321 5.26 22.30 -23.97
C ARG A 321 4.29 23.42 -24.40
N VAL A 322 4.11 24.42 -23.55
CA VAL A 322 3.51 25.73 -23.89
C VAL A 322 4.30 26.85 -23.24
N THR A 323 4.21 28.01 -23.88
CA THR A 323 4.68 29.32 -23.42
C THR A 323 4.30 29.57 -21.97
N ALA A 324 5.27 30.07 -21.19
CA ALA A 324 5.12 30.39 -19.77
C ALA A 324 3.85 31.22 -19.49
N CYS A 325 3.03 30.79 -18.52
CA CYS A 325 2.07 31.69 -17.90
C CYS A 325 2.83 32.72 -17.08
N THR A 326 2.50 34.00 -17.28
CA THR A 326 3.00 35.09 -16.45
C THR A 326 2.57 34.86 -15.01
N ILE A 327 3.53 34.92 -14.09
CA ILE A 327 3.41 34.76 -12.63
C ILE A 327 2.07 35.26 -12.09
N ASP A 328 1.25 34.39 -11.51
CA ASP A 328 0.24 34.85 -10.55
C ASP A 328 0.89 35.06 -9.18
N SER A 329 1.44 36.27 -9.04
CA SER A 329 2.02 36.96 -7.88
C SER A 329 2.46 36.11 -6.68
N ALA A 330 3.78 36.10 -6.47
CA ALA A 330 4.34 36.10 -5.13
C ALA A 330 3.71 37.24 -4.31
N ASN A 331 2.98 36.87 -3.26
CA ASN A 331 2.38 37.73 -2.23
C ASN A 331 1.19 38.62 -2.64
N ALA A 332 0.17 38.53 -1.78
CA ALA A 332 -1.11 39.26 -1.75
C ALA A 332 -2.17 38.85 -2.79
N TRP A 333 -3.35 38.52 -2.27
CA TRP A 333 -4.58 38.24 -3.01
C TRP A 333 -4.93 39.44 -3.91
N ASN A 334 -4.55 39.39 -5.19
CA ASN A 334 -4.93 40.38 -6.22
C ASN A 334 -6.22 39.99 -6.97
N GLY A 335 -6.86 38.89 -6.56
CA GLY A 335 -8.07 38.35 -7.16
C GLY A 335 -7.86 37.28 -8.23
N LYS A 336 -6.66 36.74 -8.45
CA LYS A 336 -6.36 35.77 -9.53
C LYS A 336 -6.07 34.32 -9.12
N GLY A 337 -6.01 33.99 -7.83
CA GLY A 337 -5.83 32.61 -7.38
C GLY A 337 -5.29 32.51 -5.96
N PRO A 338 -5.23 31.29 -5.38
CA PRO A 338 -4.58 31.09 -4.10
C PRO A 338 -3.06 31.24 -4.28
N GLY A 339 -2.50 32.36 -3.80
CA GLY A 339 -1.07 32.65 -3.97
C GLY A 339 -0.17 31.46 -3.59
N TYR A 340 0.67 31.03 -4.55
CA TYR A 340 1.65 29.96 -4.34
C TYR A 340 2.69 30.41 -3.33
N GLN A 341 2.94 29.58 -2.31
CA GLN A 341 3.91 29.86 -1.24
C GLN A 341 5.07 28.85 -1.22
N GLY A 342 5.10 27.91 -2.18
CA GLY A 342 6.19 26.96 -2.34
C GLY A 342 7.40 27.51 -3.10
N PRO A 343 8.45 26.69 -3.28
CA PRO A 343 9.67 27.05 -3.97
C PRO A 343 9.41 27.15 -5.47
N TYR A 344 9.67 28.33 -6.02
CA TYR A 344 9.47 28.58 -7.44
C TYR A 344 10.61 28.01 -8.28
N GLY A 345 10.28 27.44 -9.44
CA GLY A 345 11.28 26.87 -10.35
C GLY A 345 11.90 25.55 -9.90
N GLN A 346 11.46 24.97 -8.77
CA GLN A 346 12.00 23.72 -8.23
C GLN A 346 10.98 22.57 -8.30
N LYS A 347 11.34 21.49 -9.01
CA LYS A 347 10.58 20.23 -8.98
C LYS A 347 10.92 19.44 -7.71
N ILE A 348 9.91 18.84 -7.09
CA ILE A 348 10.10 17.92 -5.96
C ILE A 348 9.89 16.52 -6.50
N THR A 349 10.96 15.73 -6.48
CA THR A 349 10.96 14.34 -6.90
C THR A 349 11.33 13.47 -5.72
N LYS A 350 10.52 12.46 -5.41
CA LYS A 350 10.81 11.45 -4.39
C LYS A 350 10.63 10.05 -4.99
N GLN A 351 11.42 9.11 -4.50
CA GLN A 351 11.20 7.71 -4.78
C GLN A 351 9.91 7.27 -4.10
N ILE A 352 9.02 6.64 -4.87
CA ILE A 352 7.73 6.11 -4.43
C ILE A 352 7.56 4.75 -5.08
N ASP A 353 7.55 3.72 -4.24
CA ASP A 353 7.33 2.35 -4.68
C ASP A 353 5.83 2.09 -4.84
N MET A 354 5.43 1.50 -5.96
CA MET A 354 4.05 1.11 -6.24
C MET A 354 3.95 -0.40 -6.38
N TYR A 355 3.14 -1.03 -5.55
CA TYR A 355 2.70 -2.40 -5.82
C TYR A 355 1.60 -2.35 -6.87
N PHE A 356 1.66 -3.19 -7.90
CA PHE A 356 0.56 -3.38 -8.83
C PHE A 356 0.41 -4.83 -9.25
N GLU A 357 -0.80 -5.24 -9.59
CA GLU A 357 -1.13 -6.62 -9.93
C GLU A 357 -1.85 -6.66 -11.27
N PHE A 358 -1.42 -7.57 -12.14
CA PHE A 358 -2.16 -7.90 -13.35
C PHE A 358 -3.30 -8.87 -12.99
N GLN A 359 -4.54 -8.37 -13.02
CA GLN A 359 -5.75 -9.12 -12.64
C GLN A 359 -6.19 -10.12 -13.72
N GLY A 360 -5.53 -10.13 -14.88
CA GLY A 360 -5.82 -11.00 -16.01
C GLY A 360 -6.58 -10.29 -17.15
N VAL A 361 -7.14 -11.10 -18.05
CA VAL A 361 -7.84 -10.63 -19.25
C VAL A 361 -9.30 -11.04 -19.21
N ASN A 362 -10.19 -10.04 -19.12
CA ASN A 362 -11.63 -10.24 -19.12
C ASN A 362 -12.20 -10.16 -20.54
N THR A 363 -13.29 -10.89 -20.80
CA THR A 363 -14.00 -10.88 -22.09
C THR A 363 -15.38 -10.29 -21.90
N ALA A 364 -15.70 -9.22 -22.64
CA ALA A 364 -17.06 -8.69 -22.69
C ALA A 364 -17.65 -8.88 -24.09
N TRP A 365 -18.80 -9.53 -24.16
CA TRP A 365 -19.54 -9.71 -25.40
C TRP A 365 -20.54 -8.57 -25.62
N ASN A 366 -20.81 -8.23 -26.88
CA ASN A 366 -21.99 -7.44 -27.20
C ASN A 366 -23.27 -8.25 -26.90
N ALA A 367 -24.42 -7.58 -26.81
CA ALA A 367 -25.68 -8.22 -26.45
C ALA A 367 -26.05 -9.41 -27.38
N THR A 368 -25.69 -9.33 -28.66
CA THR A 368 -25.97 -10.38 -29.65
C THR A 368 -24.93 -11.50 -29.68
N HIS A 369 -23.89 -11.45 -28.84
CA HIS A 369 -22.81 -12.45 -28.77
C HIS A 369 -22.10 -12.72 -30.10
N THR A 370 -21.96 -11.68 -30.92
CA THR A 370 -21.30 -11.72 -32.25
C THR A 370 -19.94 -11.06 -32.26
N THR A 371 -19.70 -10.14 -31.31
CA THR A 371 -18.41 -9.47 -31.16
C THR A 371 -18.00 -9.42 -29.70
N TYR A 372 -16.72 -9.60 -29.42
CA TYR A 372 -16.17 -9.45 -28.07
C TYR A 372 -15.08 -8.38 -28.00
N ASN A 373 -14.90 -7.82 -26.81
CA ASN A 373 -13.77 -7.00 -26.41
C ASN A 373 -12.99 -7.74 -25.31
N LYS A 374 -11.65 -7.63 -25.35
CA LYS A 374 -10.77 -8.10 -24.28
C LYS A 374 -10.27 -6.91 -23.47
N TYR A 375 -10.19 -7.09 -22.16
CA TYR A 375 -9.74 -6.07 -21.23
C TYR A 375 -8.63 -6.61 -20.33
N ALA A 376 -7.43 -6.04 -20.43
CA ALA A 376 -6.37 -6.28 -19.46
C ALA A 376 -6.58 -5.31 -18.30
N VAL A 377 -6.60 -5.84 -17.08
CA VAL A 377 -6.88 -5.06 -15.86
C VAL A 377 -5.67 -5.10 -14.95
N PHE A 378 -5.30 -3.94 -14.43
CA PHE A 378 -4.23 -3.76 -13.46
C PHE A 378 -4.75 -2.96 -12.27
N GLU A 379 -4.43 -3.43 -11.06
CA GLU A 379 -4.72 -2.73 -9.82
C GLU A 379 -3.40 -2.34 -9.17
N GLY A 380 -3.22 -1.05 -8.88
CA GLY A 380 -2.05 -0.54 -8.20
C GLY A 380 -2.38 0.07 -6.85
N GLN A 381 -1.36 0.16 -6.00
CA GLN A 381 -1.37 0.93 -4.77
C GLN A 381 0.02 1.48 -4.47
N PHE A 382 0.07 2.73 -4.04
CA PHE A 382 1.24 3.33 -3.41
C PHE A 382 0.83 4.38 -2.39
N ASP A 383 1.76 4.68 -1.49
CA ASP A 383 1.59 5.74 -0.49
C ASP A 383 2.66 6.81 -0.72
N PHE A 384 2.32 8.07 -0.40
CA PHE A 384 3.31 9.13 -0.28
C PHE A 384 2.98 10.04 0.90
N ASN A 385 3.99 10.68 1.48
CA ASN A 385 3.74 11.65 2.54
C ASN A 385 3.49 13.03 1.97
N ARG A 386 2.40 13.69 2.37
CA ARG A 386 2.13 15.08 2.00
C ARG A 386 3.26 16.01 2.43
N SER A 387 3.93 15.72 3.57
CA SER A 387 5.05 16.53 4.08
C SER A 387 6.28 16.52 3.17
N ASP A 388 6.42 15.50 2.32
CA ASP A 388 7.52 15.41 1.38
C ASP A 388 7.32 16.33 0.16
N TYR A 389 6.13 16.93 0.06
CA TYR A 389 5.69 17.82 -1.01
C TYR A 389 5.08 19.11 -0.44
N TYR A 390 4.87 20.14 -1.27
CA TYR A 390 4.30 21.42 -0.83
C TYR A 390 2.75 21.39 -0.79
N VAL A 391 2.19 20.43 -0.04
CA VAL A 391 0.75 20.33 0.21
C VAL A 391 0.38 21.16 1.44
N LYS A 392 -0.34 22.27 1.22
CA LYS A 392 -0.56 23.35 2.20
C LYS A 392 -1.79 23.11 3.07
N THR A 393 -1.79 22.02 3.83
CA THR A 393 -2.82 21.77 4.85
C THR A 393 -2.27 20.85 5.94
N THR A 394 -2.76 21.00 7.17
CA THR A 394 -2.57 20.03 8.26
C THR A 394 -3.86 19.29 8.59
N SER A 395 -4.95 19.56 7.87
CA SER A 395 -6.27 18.97 8.11
C SER A 395 -6.41 17.55 7.55
N ILE A 396 -5.43 17.09 6.77
CA ILE A 396 -5.32 15.70 6.32
C ILE A 396 -4.04 15.08 6.87
N GLY A 397 -4.12 13.79 7.15
CA GLY A 397 -3.05 12.93 7.61
C GLY A 397 -1.84 13.01 6.70
N ASN A 398 -0.68 12.69 7.27
CA ASN A 398 0.56 12.85 6.52
C ASN A 398 0.64 11.84 5.36
N THR A 399 0.19 10.62 5.57
CA THR A 399 0.17 9.57 4.56
C THR A 399 -1.04 9.72 3.64
N ILE A 400 -0.78 9.78 2.34
CA ILE A 400 -1.79 9.76 1.29
C ILE A 400 -1.70 8.42 0.58
N HIS A 401 -2.82 7.71 0.52
CA HIS A 401 -2.94 6.43 -0.14
C HIS A 401 -3.51 6.63 -1.53
N VAL A 402 -2.89 6.03 -2.55
CA VAL A 402 -3.31 6.16 -3.96
C VAL A 402 -3.49 4.77 -4.56
N THR A 403 -4.61 4.57 -5.25
CA THR A 403 -4.98 3.29 -5.88
C THR A 403 -5.31 3.49 -7.36
N PRO A 404 -4.30 3.44 -8.26
CA PRO A 404 -4.54 3.48 -9.69
C PRO A 404 -5.12 2.14 -10.18
N HIS A 405 -6.29 2.21 -10.82
CA HIS A 405 -6.92 1.13 -11.56
C HIS A 405 -6.76 1.41 -13.06
N VAL A 406 -6.11 0.50 -13.78
CA VAL A 406 -5.85 0.65 -15.21
C VAL A 406 -6.56 -0.46 -15.96
N GLN A 407 -7.46 -0.07 -16.87
CA GLN A 407 -8.11 -0.96 -17.81
C GLN A 407 -7.62 -0.63 -19.22
N LEU A 408 -7.13 -1.66 -19.92
CA LEU A 408 -6.67 -1.56 -21.31
C LEU A 408 -7.61 -2.37 -22.19
N LYS A 409 -8.13 -1.78 -23.27
CA LYS A 409 -9.09 -2.42 -24.17
C LYS A 409 -8.46 -2.80 -25.50
N GLY A 410 -8.54 -4.06 -25.89
CA GLY A 410 -8.12 -4.52 -27.22
C GLY A 410 -9.10 -4.11 -28.32
N ALA A 411 -8.67 -4.24 -29.58
CA ALA A 411 -9.57 -4.10 -30.71
C ALA A 411 -10.71 -5.14 -30.66
N ASN A 412 -11.83 -4.85 -31.32
CA ASN A 412 -12.95 -5.78 -31.41
C ASN A 412 -12.48 -7.13 -32.00
N ASN A 413 -12.91 -8.23 -31.39
CA ASN A 413 -12.56 -9.60 -31.77
C ASN A 413 -11.05 -9.91 -31.78
N PHE A 414 -10.26 -9.14 -31.04
CA PHE A 414 -8.82 -9.34 -30.93
C PHE A 414 -8.44 -9.99 -29.59
N ASN A 415 -7.67 -11.07 -29.65
CA ASN A 415 -6.98 -11.63 -28.50
C ASN A 415 -5.57 -11.00 -28.43
N PHE A 416 -5.20 -10.43 -27.29
CA PHE A 416 -3.84 -9.97 -27.02
C PHE A 416 -3.11 -10.92 -26.07
#